data_AF-A0A7I7VWH9-F1
#
_entry.id   AF-A0A7I7VWH9-F1
#
_cell.length_a   1.000
_cell.length_b   1.000
_cell.length_c   1.000
_cell.angle_alpha   90.00
_cell.angle_beta   90.00
_cell.angle_gamma   90.00
#
_symmetry.space_group_name_H-M   'P 1'
#
loop_
_entity.id
_entity.type
_entity.pdbx_description
1 polymer ?
#
loop_
_entity_poly.entity_id
_entity_poly.type
_entity_poly.pdbx_seq_one_letter_code
_entity_poly.pdbx_strand_id
1 'polypeptide(L)' 'MPTTLARGAKSFFVSDADAFAEAPGFRRTHVVEDAGHAVQGEQPQALVDILRAVLTGQS' A
#
# COMPACT_ATOMS: atom_id res chain seq x y z
N MET A 1 -14.61 4.75 5.98
CA MET A 1 -13.22 4.67 6.51
C MET A 1 -12.29 4.89 5.32
N PRO A 2 -11.16 5.62 5.48
CA PRO A 2 -10.19 5.76 4.40
C PRO A 2 -9.50 4.42 4.14
N THR A 3 -9.38 4.06 2.86
CA THR A 3 -8.77 2.81 2.41
C THR A 3 -7.58 3.13 1.52
N THR A 4 -6.44 2.49 1.78
CA THR A 4 -5.21 2.61 0.99
C THR A 4 -4.64 1.21 0.77
N LEU A 5 -4.10 0.95 -0.42
CA LEU A 5 -3.38 -0.27 -0.73
C LEU A 5 -1.87 -0.03 -0.60
N ALA A 6 -1.16 -0.88 0.13
CA ALA A 6 0.30 -0.93 0.11
C ALA A 6 0.74 -2.28 -0.48
N ARG A 7 1.54 -2.26 -1.56
CA ARG A 7 2.04 -3.48 -2.21
C ARG A 7 3.53 -3.35 -2.53
N GLY A 8 4.24 -4.48 -2.51
CA GLY A 8 5.60 -4.53 -3.00
C GLY A 8 5.65 -4.54 -4.52
N ALA A 9 6.62 -3.83 -5.10
CA ALA A 9 6.83 -3.76 -6.55
C ALA A 9 7.14 -5.13 -7.17
N LYS A 10 7.73 -6.04 -6.39
CA LYS A 10 8.11 -7.40 -6.80
C LYS A 10 7.02 -8.44 -6.47
N SER A 11 5.83 -8.00 -6.04
CA SER A 11 4.70 -8.89 -5.75
C SER A 11 3.95 -9.26 -7.02
N PHE A 12 3.97 -10.55 -7.37
CA PHE A 12 3.25 -11.13 -8.52
C PHE A 12 1.79 -11.53 -8.20
N PHE A 13 1.39 -11.47 -6.93
CA PHE A 13 0.05 -11.91 -6.48
C PHE A 13 -1.01 -10.82 -6.49
N VAL A 14 -0.61 -9.55 -6.48
CA VAL A 14 -1.52 -8.40 -6.44
C VAL A 14 -1.28 -7.57 -7.70
N SER A 15 -1.84 -7.99 -8.85
CA SER A 15 -1.72 -7.28 -10.13
C SER A 15 -2.91 -6.39 -10.45
N ASP A 16 -4.08 -6.63 -9.83
CA ASP A 16 -5.31 -5.93 -10.20
C ASP A 16 -5.46 -4.63 -9.42
N ALA A 17 -4.97 -3.57 -10.04
CA ALA A 17 -5.26 -2.19 -9.64
C ALA A 17 -6.78 -1.89 -9.73
N ASP A 18 -7.51 -2.59 -10.60
CA ASP A 18 -8.93 -2.34 -10.86
C ASP A 18 -9.83 -2.84 -9.71
N ALA A 19 -9.54 -4.01 -9.12
CA ALA A 19 -10.38 -4.59 -8.06
C ALA A 19 -10.33 -3.80 -6.73
N PHE A 20 -9.20 -3.13 -6.44
CA PHE A 20 -9.06 -2.32 -5.23
C PHE A 20 -9.49 -0.87 -5.41
N ALA A 21 -9.46 -0.34 -6.63
CA ALA A 21 -9.95 1.00 -6.92
C ALA A 21 -11.45 1.17 -6.63
N GLU A 22 -12.22 0.07 -6.69
CA GLU A 22 -13.65 0.06 -6.37
C GLU A 22 -13.95 -0.01 -4.86
N ALA A 23 -12.93 -0.16 -4.01
CA ALA A 23 -13.15 -0.24 -2.57
C ALA A 23 -13.71 1.09 -2.01
N PRO A 24 -14.75 1.06 -1.14
CA PRO A 24 -15.29 2.26 -0.53
C PRO A 24 -14.22 3.07 0.21
N GLY A 25 -14.12 4.36 -0.13
CA GLY A 25 -13.14 5.26 0.48
C GLY A 25 -11.70 5.00 0.06
N PHE A 26 -11.47 4.27 -1.04
CA PHE A 26 -10.14 4.13 -1.64
C PHE A 26 -9.53 5.49 -1.96
N ARG A 27 -8.27 5.68 -1.57
CA ARG A 27 -7.52 6.92 -1.82
C ARG A 27 -6.43 6.69 -2.84
N ARG A 28 -5.54 5.73 -2.59
CA ARG A 28 -4.39 5.46 -3.47
C ARG A 28 -3.73 4.12 -3.19
N THR A 29 -2.84 3.76 -4.11
CA THR A 29 -1.85 2.69 -3.95
C THR A 29 -0.48 3.28 -3.60
N HIS A 30 0.23 2.64 -2.67
CA HIS A 30 1.63 2.83 -2.37
C HIS A 30 2.41 1.61 -2.87
N VAL A 31 3.30 1.83 -3.82
CA VAL A 31 4.21 0.80 -4.36
C VAL A 31 5.55 0.92 -3.64
N VAL A 32 6.05 -0.21 -3.15
CA VAL A 32 7.29 -0.28 -2.36
C VAL A 32 8.35 -1.02 -3.21
N GLU A 33 9.30 -0.25 -3.76
CA GLU A 33 10.21 -0.67 -4.86
C GLU A 33 11.11 -1.90 -4.56
N ASP A 34 11.34 -2.22 -3.29
CA ASP A 34 12.17 -3.37 -2.87
C ASP A 34 11.43 -4.37 -1.97
N ALA A 35 10.11 -4.45 -2.08
CA ALA A 35 9.31 -5.45 -1.38
C ALA A 35 8.65 -6.42 -2.36
N GLY A 36 8.51 -7.67 -1.94
CA GLY A 36 7.66 -8.70 -2.53
C GLY A 36 6.26 -8.66 -1.93
N HIS A 37 5.71 -9.82 -1.60
CA HIS A 37 4.33 -9.91 -1.12
C HIS A 37 4.14 -9.38 0.31
N ALA A 38 5.16 -9.50 1.16
CA ALA A 38 5.05 -9.21 2.59
C ALA A 38 5.77 -7.90 2.94
N VAL A 39 5.22 -6.76 2.49
CA VAL A 39 5.76 -5.42 2.75
C VAL A 39 6.07 -5.21 4.24
N GLN A 40 5.20 -5.68 5.14
CA GLN A 40 5.39 -5.57 6.59
C GLN A 40 6.64 -6.28 7.13
N GLY A 41 7.07 -7.37 6.49
CA GLY A 41 8.24 -8.13 6.88
C GLY A 41 9.50 -7.70 6.15
N GLU A 42 9.37 -7.35 4.87
CA GLU A 42 10.50 -7.02 3.99
C GLU A 42 10.90 -5.54 4.09
N GLN A 43 9.93 -4.63 4.27
CA GLN A 43 10.15 -3.20 4.42
C GLN A 43 9.29 -2.59 5.55
N PRO A 44 9.54 -2.97 6.81
CA PRO A 44 8.77 -2.48 7.95
C PRO A 44 8.81 -0.95 8.10
N GLN A 45 9.96 -0.33 7.78
CA GLN A 45 10.09 1.13 7.85
C GLN A 45 9.20 1.84 6.81
N ALA A 46 9.18 1.35 5.57
CA ALA A 46 8.31 1.89 4.52
C ALA A 46 6.83 1.78 4.90
N LEU A 47 6.42 0.66 5.52
CA LEU A 47 5.06 0.50 6.03
C LEU A 47 4.73 1.53 7.12
N VAL A 48 5.63 1.75 8.08
CA VAL A 48 5.44 2.76 9.13
C VAL A 48 5.26 4.15 8.54
N ASP A 49 6.05 4.51 7.52
CA ASP A 49 5.97 5.83 6.90
C ASP A 49 4.67 6.02 6.10
N ILE A 50 4.18 4.98 5.43
CA ILE A 50 2.84 4.96 4.81
C ILE A 50 1.76 5.16 5.87
N LEU A 51 1.84 4.46 7.00
CA LEU A 51 0.85 4.59 8.08
C LEU A 51 0.86 6.00 8.68
N ARG A 52 2.04 6.60 8.90
CA ARG A 52 2.14 8.00 9.37
C ARG A 52 1.50 8.96 8.38
N ALA A 53 1.79 8.82 7.09
CA ALA A 53 1.19 9.63 6.03
C ALA A 53 -0.35 9.53 6.04
N VAL A 54 -0.90 8.31 6.12
CA VAL A 54 -2.35 8.06 6.17
C VAL A 54 -3.00 8.68 7.41
N LEU A 55 -2.39 8.51 8.59
CA LEU A 55 -2.95 9.01 9.86
C LEU A 55 -2.84 10.53 10.01
N THR A 56 -1.85 11.16 9.36
CA THR A 56 -1.65 12.62 9.41
C THR A 56 -2.30 13.36 8.23
N GLY A 57 -2.85 12.65 7.25
CA GLY A 57 -3.45 13.24 6.06
C GLY A 57 -2.43 13.82 5.07
N GLN A 58 -1.16 13.44 5.18
CA GLN A 58 -0.09 13.83 4.27
C GLN A 58 0.04 12.76 3.18
N SER A 59 -0.90 12.72 2.23
CA SER A 59 -0.93 11.70 1.16
C SER A 59 -0.87 12.30 -0.22
#